data_AF-A0A6P8YZA1-F1
#
_entry.id   AF-A0A6P8YZA1-F1
#
_cell.length_a   1.000
_cell.length_b   1.000
_cell.length_c   1.000
_cell.angle_alpha   90.00
_cell.angle_beta   90.00
_cell.angle_gamma   90.00
#
_symmetry.space_group_name_H-M   'P 1'
#
loop_
_entity.id
_entity.type
_entity.pdbx_description
1 polymer ?
#
loop_
_entity_poly.entity_id
_entity_poly.type
_entity_poly.pdbx_seq_one_letter_code
_entity_poly.pdbx_strand_id
1 'polypeptide(L)'
;MEMEEYIQEWRQYLRDPTAPAGHRFRAFVLNVAAARVSLILAWTVNVICAVNTLCAQSMREALVFVRILVGTVSGVGAMLATHRKYLLVDACRRMEHVAAGIERTAGRLPVIRENARKSVQRGRAEVNFFTVYGSCVIVGTMYTMFSETERWAEVACRWLPVDPAQCAKMTGPAQRVTSVMMMCGAPAIVTSLLGFILPVLLVIHRCLAHLQTQINYLTEVGPCSVELARLHSDLLKAAISVNRLLEPLVAFYLLGAFVLPLLSTVDVVLNGKDADQYALVIAPVVLIVFVPICEAGDKMLAAHEALAGCAYRGPWLDEQRFEVRLRLNLMLASRMRGALFRGRGIGVLDRGACRAAIRGWFSFLQALINLRQGRHM
;
A
#
# COMPACT_ATOMS: atom_id res chain seq x y z
N MET A 1 -0.59 11.72 -36.54
CA MET A 1 0.25 12.52 -35.64
C MET A 1 0.58 11.68 -34.43
N GLU A 2 1.86 11.33 -34.30
CA GLU A 2 2.35 10.61 -33.13
C GLU A 2 2.30 11.54 -31.91
N MET A 3 1.97 11.01 -30.74
CA MET A 3 1.78 11.78 -29.50
C MET A 3 3.01 12.62 -29.12
N GLU A 4 4.20 12.25 -29.61
CA GLU A 4 5.43 13.01 -29.45
C GLU A 4 5.47 14.32 -30.26
N GLU A 5 4.90 14.33 -31.47
CA GLU A 5 4.79 15.53 -32.31
C GLU A 5 3.87 16.57 -31.64
N TYR A 6 2.76 16.10 -31.08
CA TYR A 6 1.81 16.93 -30.33
C TYR A 6 2.44 17.49 -29.04
N ILE A 7 3.30 16.71 -28.35
CA ILE A 7 4.04 17.15 -27.16
C ILE A 7 5.15 18.16 -27.50
N GLN A 8 5.83 18.01 -28.65
CA GLN A 8 6.87 18.94 -29.09
C GLN A 8 6.28 20.30 -29.49
N GLU A 9 5.21 20.30 -30.29
CA GLU A 9 4.49 21.52 -30.68
C GLU A 9 3.94 22.26 -29.44
N TRP A 10 3.48 21.50 -28.42
CA TRP A 10 3.06 22.02 -27.13
C TRP A 10 4.17 22.65 -26.27
N ARG A 11 5.36 22.03 -26.25
CA ARG A 11 6.52 22.57 -25.53
C ARG A 11 7.02 23.87 -26.15
N GLN A 12 6.87 24.03 -27.46
CA GLN A 12 7.11 25.30 -28.14
C GLN A 12 6.08 26.36 -27.72
N TYR A 13 4.80 26.00 -27.65
CA TYR A 13 3.72 26.93 -27.31
C TYR A 13 3.76 27.43 -25.85
N LEU A 14 4.17 26.59 -24.89
CA LEU A 14 4.36 27.00 -23.49
C LEU A 14 5.60 27.88 -23.27
N ARG A 15 6.56 27.86 -24.20
CA ARG A 15 7.77 28.69 -24.14
C ARG A 15 7.57 30.07 -24.76
N ASP A 16 6.48 30.31 -25.49
CA ASP A 16 6.19 31.60 -26.10
C ASP A 16 5.52 32.56 -25.08
N PRO A 17 6.23 33.61 -24.63
CA PRO A 17 5.71 34.56 -23.65
C PRO A 17 4.62 35.49 -24.21
N THR A 18 4.39 35.50 -25.53
CA THR A 18 3.41 36.39 -26.18
C THR A 18 2.02 35.78 -26.33
N ALA A 19 1.87 34.47 -26.06
CA ALA A 19 0.58 33.79 -26.21
C ALA A 19 -0.51 34.39 -25.30
N PRO A 20 -1.73 34.70 -25.81
CA PRO A 20 -2.79 35.34 -25.04
C PRO A 20 -3.18 34.51 -23.81
N ALA A 21 -3.42 35.17 -22.67
CA ALA A 21 -3.71 34.52 -21.39
C ALA A 21 -4.89 33.52 -21.45
N GLY A 22 -5.90 33.79 -22.29
CA GLY A 22 -7.03 32.88 -22.51
C GLY A 22 -6.67 31.55 -23.18
N HIS A 23 -5.63 31.52 -24.03
CA HIS A 23 -5.14 30.29 -24.66
C HIS A 23 -4.34 29.43 -23.68
N ARG A 24 -3.56 30.04 -22.78
CA ARG A 24 -2.88 29.33 -21.69
C ARG A 24 -3.88 28.72 -20.70
N PHE A 25 -4.99 29.40 -20.42
CA PHE A 25 -6.08 28.88 -19.59
C PHE A 25 -6.83 27.71 -20.25
N ARG A 26 -7.13 27.78 -21.55
CA ARG A 26 -7.72 26.64 -22.30
C ARG A 26 -6.77 25.43 -22.35
N ALA A 27 -5.49 25.66 -22.59
CA ALA A 27 -4.44 24.65 -22.53
C ALA A 27 -4.38 23.98 -21.14
N PHE A 28 -4.50 24.76 -20.06
CA PHE A 28 -4.60 24.27 -18.69
C PHE A 28 -5.85 23.41 -18.46
N VAL A 29 -7.04 23.85 -18.90
CA VAL A 29 -8.29 23.07 -18.80
C VAL A 29 -8.16 21.74 -19.56
N LEU A 30 -7.50 21.73 -20.72
CA LEU A 30 -7.20 20.52 -21.47
C LEU A 30 -6.23 19.58 -20.76
N ASN A 31 -5.22 20.09 -20.04
CA ASN A 31 -4.34 19.26 -19.20
C ASN A 31 -5.05 18.68 -17.98
N VAL A 32 -5.94 19.44 -17.34
CA VAL A 32 -6.78 18.92 -16.25
C VAL A 32 -7.78 17.89 -16.79
N ALA A 33 -8.34 18.10 -17.98
CA ALA A 33 -9.19 17.13 -18.66
C ALA A 33 -8.41 15.87 -19.08
N ALA A 34 -7.18 16.01 -19.58
CA ALA A 34 -6.31 14.87 -19.91
C ALA A 34 -5.88 14.09 -18.66
N ALA A 35 -5.59 14.78 -17.56
CA ALA A 35 -5.33 14.16 -16.26
C ALA A 35 -6.58 13.43 -15.75
N ARG A 36 -7.77 14.04 -15.85
CA ARG A 36 -9.06 13.40 -15.55
C ARG A 36 -9.31 12.15 -16.41
N VAL A 37 -9.06 12.22 -17.71
CA VAL A 37 -9.21 11.09 -18.64
C VAL A 37 -8.19 9.99 -18.33
N SER A 38 -6.96 10.34 -17.97
CA SER A 38 -5.93 9.39 -17.53
C SER A 38 -6.33 8.71 -16.22
N LEU A 39 -7.00 9.43 -15.32
CA LEU A 39 -7.52 8.91 -14.07
C LEU A 39 -8.75 8.02 -14.26
N ILE A 40 -9.64 8.40 -15.18
CA ILE A 40 -10.77 7.58 -15.59
C ILE A 40 -10.27 6.31 -16.29
N LEU A 41 -9.26 6.39 -17.14
CA LEU A 41 -8.63 5.21 -17.75
C LEU A 41 -7.96 4.32 -16.71
N ALA A 42 -7.27 4.90 -15.71
CA ALA A 42 -6.73 4.14 -14.58
C ALA A 42 -7.84 3.50 -13.74
N TRP A 43 -9.00 4.16 -13.59
CA TRP A 43 -10.21 3.61 -12.98
C TRP A 43 -10.80 2.46 -13.80
N THR A 44 -10.94 2.60 -15.12
CA THR A 44 -11.45 1.54 -16.00
C THR A 44 -10.53 0.33 -16.00
N VAL A 45 -9.21 0.56 -16.02
CA VAL A 45 -8.21 -0.50 -15.85
C VAL A 45 -8.36 -1.14 -14.47
N ASN A 46 -8.59 -0.39 -13.38
CA ASN A 46 -8.81 -0.93 -12.04
C ASN A 46 -10.10 -1.74 -11.88
N VAL A 47 -11.21 -1.29 -12.48
CA VAL A 47 -12.47 -2.06 -12.49
C VAL A 47 -12.30 -3.33 -13.30
N ILE A 48 -11.67 -3.25 -14.48
CA ILE A 48 -11.34 -4.43 -15.30
C ILE A 48 -10.35 -5.35 -14.56
N CYS A 49 -9.39 -4.79 -13.84
CA CYS A 49 -8.43 -5.50 -13.02
C CYS A 49 -9.10 -6.21 -11.85
N ALA A 50 -9.97 -5.53 -11.10
CA ALA A 50 -10.76 -6.09 -10.01
C ALA A 50 -11.70 -7.20 -10.51
N VAL A 51 -12.35 -6.99 -11.66
CA VAL A 51 -13.20 -7.98 -12.35
C VAL A 51 -12.39 -9.19 -12.85
N ASN A 52 -11.15 -8.99 -13.29
CA ASN A 52 -10.27 -10.11 -13.67
C ASN A 52 -9.65 -10.85 -12.47
N THR A 53 -9.41 -10.16 -11.34
CA THR A 53 -9.02 -10.83 -10.08
C THR A 53 -10.19 -11.62 -9.48
N LEU A 54 -11.43 -11.14 -9.67
CA LEU A 54 -12.66 -11.87 -9.34
C LEU A 54 -12.77 -13.21 -10.09
N CYS A 55 -12.20 -13.32 -11.30
CA CYS A 55 -12.23 -14.52 -12.14
C CYS A 55 -11.04 -15.48 -11.96
N ALA A 56 -9.97 -15.09 -11.25
CA ALA A 56 -8.75 -15.88 -11.14
C ALA A 56 -8.94 -17.18 -10.31
N GLN A 57 -8.96 -18.34 -10.96
CA GLN A 57 -9.26 -19.66 -10.40
C GLN A 57 -8.14 -20.22 -9.48
N SER A 58 -6.90 -19.78 -9.62
CA SER A 58 -5.72 -20.30 -8.90
C SER A 58 -4.80 -19.23 -8.31
N MET A 59 -3.97 -19.61 -7.32
CA MET A 59 -2.92 -18.75 -6.73
C MET A 59 -1.90 -18.29 -7.79
N ARG A 60 -1.72 -19.11 -8.84
CA ARG A 60 -0.91 -18.82 -10.02
C ARG A 60 -1.49 -17.66 -10.84
N GLU A 61 -2.80 -17.63 -11.03
CA GLU A 61 -3.48 -16.53 -11.72
C GLU A 61 -3.43 -15.23 -10.91
N ALA A 62 -3.51 -15.30 -9.58
CA ALA A 62 -3.31 -14.12 -8.73
C ALA A 62 -1.88 -13.56 -8.85
N LEU A 63 -0.85 -14.43 -8.96
CA LEU A 63 0.54 -14.01 -9.14
C LEU A 63 0.82 -13.46 -10.55
N VAL A 64 0.28 -14.10 -11.58
CA VAL A 64 0.30 -13.59 -12.97
C VAL A 64 -0.38 -12.23 -13.03
N PHE A 65 -1.48 -12.06 -12.30
CA PHE A 65 -2.17 -10.79 -12.22
C PHE A 65 -1.37 -9.73 -11.47
N VAL A 66 -0.76 -10.05 -10.32
CA VAL A 66 0.18 -9.14 -9.63
C VAL A 66 1.30 -8.75 -10.58
N ARG A 67 1.80 -9.66 -11.42
CA ARG A 67 2.82 -9.36 -12.43
C ARG A 67 2.31 -8.43 -13.52
N ILE A 68 1.08 -8.60 -14.01
CA ILE A 68 0.43 -7.67 -14.95
C ILE A 68 0.27 -6.30 -14.30
N LEU A 69 -0.18 -6.27 -13.05
CA LEU A 69 -0.38 -5.04 -12.28
C LEU A 69 0.95 -4.32 -12.01
N VAL A 70 2.01 -5.05 -11.67
CA VAL A 70 3.37 -4.51 -11.54
C VAL A 70 3.88 -4.01 -12.89
N GLY A 71 3.53 -4.70 -13.97
CA GLY A 71 3.76 -4.26 -15.35
C GLY A 71 3.10 -2.93 -15.67
N THR A 72 1.80 -2.79 -15.37
CA THR A 72 1.04 -1.54 -15.62
C THR A 72 1.49 -0.40 -14.71
N VAL A 73 1.74 -0.67 -13.43
CA VAL A 73 2.37 0.31 -12.50
C VAL A 73 3.74 0.73 -13.01
N SER A 74 4.51 -0.18 -13.60
CA SER A 74 5.83 0.15 -14.13
C SER A 74 5.79 0.99 -15.41
N GLY A 75 4.66 1.04 -16.11
CA GLY A 75 4.39 2.01 -17.18
C GLY A 75 4.09 3.41 -16.65
N VAL A 76 3.39 3.50 -15.51
CA VAL A 76 3.12 4.78 -14.79
C VAL A 76 4.37 5.24 -14.00
N GLY A 77 5.22 4.28 -13.61
CA GLY A 77 6.33 4.43 -12.67
C GLY A 77 7.70 4.58 -13.30
N ALA A 78 7.85 5.32 -14.40
CA ALA A 78 9.18 5.80 -14.83
C ALA A 78 9.90 6.60 -13.71
N MET A 79 9.15 7.07 -12.69
CA MET A 79 9.66 7.73 -11.48
C MET A 79 10.08 6.81 -10.32
N LEU A 80 9.63 5.55 -10.27
CA LEU A 80 10.12 4.61 -9.26
C LEU A 80 11.48 4.09 -9.73
N ALA A 81 12.56 4.62 -9.13
CA ALA A 81 13.94 4.27 -9.44
C ALA A 81 14.10 2.79 -9.82
N THR A 82 14.73 2.53 -10.97
CA THR A 82 14.94 1.23 -11.62
C THR A 82 15.27 0.10 -10.63
N HIS A 83 16.04 0.37 -9.58
CA HIS A 83 16.40 -0.59 -8.54
C HIS A 83 15.21 -1.18 -7.76
N ARG A 84 14.15 -0.41 -7.47
CA ARG A 84 12.97 -0.90 -6.71
C ARG A 84 12.08 -1.80 -7.54
N LYS A 85 12.03 -1.59 -8.85
CA LYS A 85 11.32 -2.45 -9.79
C LYS A 85 11.84 -3.89 -9.75
N TYR A 86 13.16 -4.06 -9.73
CA TYR A 86 13.79 -5.38 -9.69
C TYR A 86 13.42 -6.16 -8.41
N LEU A 87 13.34 -5.50 -7.26
CA LEU A 87 12.97 -6.15 -6.00
C LEU A 87 11.54 -6.70 -6.04
N LEU A 88 10.60 -5.98 -6.64
CA LEU A 88 9.19 -6.40 -6.69
C LEU A 88 9.01 -7.55 -7.68
N VAL A 89 9.63 -7.46 -8.86
CA VAL A 89 9.60 -8.52 -9.87
C VAL A 89 10.29 -9.79 -9.34
N ASP A 90 11.43 -9.66 -8.67
CA ASP A 90 12.12 -10.79 -8.04
C ASP A 90 11.26 -11.43 -6.93
N ALA A 91 10.62 -10.62 -6.08
CA ALA A 91 9.70 -11.12 -5.06
C ALA A 91 8.52 -11.91 -5.67
N CYS A 92 7.85 -11.36 -6.69
CA CYS A 92 6.76 -12.04 -7.37
C CYS A 92 7.22 -13.35 -8.02
N ARG A 93 8.38 -13.35 -8.70
CA ARG A 93 8.94 -14.55 -9.32
C ARG A 93 9.28 -15.63 -8.29
N ARG A 94 9.80 -15.24 -7.11
CA ARG A 94 10.03 -16.18 -6.00
C ARG A 94 8.72 -16.73 -5.45
N MET A 95 7.69 -15.91 -5.30
CA MET A 95 6.37 -16.39 -4.88
C MET A 95 5.76 -17.38 -5.88
N GLU A 96 5.91 -17.13 -7.19
CA GLU A 96 5.52 -18.08 -8.25
C GLU A 96 6.27 -19.40 -8.13
N HIS A 97 7.59 -19.33 -7.90
CA HIS A 97 8.42 -20.51 -7.68
C HIS A 97 7.97 -21.29 -6.43
N VAL A 98 7.70 -20.58 -5.32
CA VAL A 98 7.23 -21.18 -4.06
C VAL A 98 5.86 -21.83 -4.25
N ALA A 99 4.91 -21.13 -4.87
CA ALA A 99 3.58 -21.67 -5.15
C ALA A 99 3.64 -22.92 -6.02
N ALA A 100 4.43 -22.90 -7.11
CA ALA A 100 4.63 -24.07 -7.97
C ALA A 100 5.34 -25.22 -7.25
N GLY A 101 6.28 -24.94 -6.34
CA GLY A 101 6.92 -25.94 -5.50
C GLY A 101 5.97 -26.57 -4.49
N ILE A 102 5.11 -25.77 -3.86
CA ILE A 102 4.05 -26.26 -2.97
C ILE A 102 3.09 -27.14 -3.75
N GLU A 103 2.63 -26.75 -4.94
CA GLU A 103 1.74 -27.58 -5.77
C GLU A 103 2.38 -28.92 -6.16
N ARG A 104 3.67 -28.92 -6.54
CA ARG A 104 4.42 -30.16 -6.84
C ARG A 104 4.55 -31.07 -5.61
N THR A 105 4.76 -30.49 -4.44
CA THR A 105 4.91 -31.24 -3.18
C THR A 105 3.55 -31.74 -2.67
N ALA A 106 2.51 -30.90 -2.75
CA ALA A 106 1.14 -31.18 -2.35
C ALA A 106 0.41 -32.14 -3.30
N GLY A 107 0.79 -32.19 -4.59
CA GLY A 107 0.25 -33.15 -5.55
C GLY A 107 0.47 -34.62 -5.14
N ARG A 108 1.37 -34.86 -4.18
CA ARG A 108 1.60 -36.17 -3.57
C ARG A 108 0.63 -36.50 -2.43
N LEU A 109 -0.19 -35.54 -1.97
CA LEU A 109 -1.05 -35.65 -0.80
C LEU A 109 -2.43 -35.02 -1.09
N PRO A 110 -3.47 -35.83 -1.39
CA PRO A 110 -4.76 -35.33 -1.89
C PRO A 110 -5.49 -34.38 -0.93
N VAL A 111 -5.35 -34.58 0.38
CA VAL A 111 -5.96 -33.72 1.43
C VAL A 111 -5.45 -32.27 1.36
N ILE A 112 -4.21 -32.08 0.91
CA ILE A 112 -3.57 -30.75 0.84
C ILE A 112 -4.18 -29.92 -0.30
N ARG A 113 -4.54 -30.58 -1.40
CA ARG A 113 -5.09 -29.93 -2.59
C ARG A 113 -6.44 -29.25 -2.29
N GLU A 114 -7.26 -29.85 -1.44
CA GLU A 114 -8.56 -29.29 -1.07
C GLU A 114 -8.45 -28.11 -0.10
N ASN A 115 -7.58 -28.22 0.91
CA ASN A 115 -7.31 -27.12 1.84
C ASN A 115 -6.66 -25.92 1.15
N ALA A 116 -5.77 -26.16 0.18
CA ALA A 116 -5.22 -25.11 -0.67
C ALA A 116 -6.33 -24.39 -1.48
N ARG A 117 -7.27 -25.15 -2.08
CA ARG A 117 -8.42 -24.56 -2.81
C ARG A 117 -9.32 -23.70 -1.92
N LYS A 118 -9.72 -24.20 -0.75
CA LYS A 118 -10.58 -23.46 0.19
C LYS A 118 -9.90 -22.18 0.69
N SER A 119 -8.58 -22.24 0.88
CA SER A 119 -7.82 -21.07 1.32
C SER A 119 -7.67 -20.02 0.23
N VAL A 120 -7.47 -20.44 -1.03
CA VAL A 120 -7.51 -19.53 -2.19
C VAL A 120 -8.87 -18.82 -2.30
N GLN A 121 -9.97 -19.54 -2.07
CA GLN A 121 -11.31 -18.94 -2.07
C GLN A 121 -11.50 -17.89 -0.96
N ARG A 122 -11.02 -18.15 0.27
CA ARG A 122 -11.04 -17.15 1.36
C ARG A 122 -10.17 -15.94 1.03
N GLY A 123 -9.00 -16.17 0.44
CA GLY A 123 -8.12 -15.11 -0.04
C GLY A 123 -8.82 -14.18 -1.04
N ARG A 124 -9.64 -14.72 -1.95
CA ARG A 124 -10.41 -13.89 -2.91
C ARG A 124 -11.34 -12.90 -2.23
N ALA A 125 -12.14 -13.35 -1.25
CA ALA A 125 -13.12 -12.49 -0.58
C ALA A 125 -12.43 -11.31 0.12
N GLU A 126 -11.28 -11.55 0.73
CA GLU A 126 -10.48 -10.50 1.37
C GLU A 126 -9.88 -9.53 0.33
N VAL A 127 -9.28 -10.03 -0.77
CA VAL A 127 -8.70 -9.18 -1.83
C VAL A 127 -9.77 -8.27 -2.45
N ASN A 128 -10.99 -8.80 -2.65
CA ASN A 128 -12.11 -8.03 -3.19
C ASN A 128 -12.46 -6.83 -2.31
N PHE A 129 -12.46 -6.99 -0.99
CA PHE A 129 -12.74 -5.91 -0.05
C PHE A 129 -11.69 -4.79 -0.17
N PHE A 130 -10.39 -5.14 -0.20
CA PHE A 130 -9.31 -4.15 -0.25
C PHE A 130 -9.24 -3.40 -1.57
N THR A 131 -9.51 -4.05 -2.70
CA THR A 131 -9.46 -3.41 -4.02
C THR A 131 -10.62 -2.43 -4.22
N VAL A 132 -11.84 -2.83 -3.87
CA VAL A 132 -13.01 -1.96 -3.96
C VAL A 132 -12.86 -0.78 -3.00
N TYR A 133 -12.41 -1.04 -1.78
CA TYR A 133 -12.30 0.00 -0.77
C TYR A 133 -11.14 0.98 -1.03
N GLY A 134 -9.96 0.48 -1.43
CA GLY A 134 -8.83 1.34 -1.82
C GLY A 134 -9.22 2.28 -2.96
N SER A 135 -10.04 1.81 -3.90
CA SER A 135 -10.60 2.64 -4.97
C SER A 135 -11.54 3.72 -4.44
N CYS A 136 -12.41 3.40 -3.48
CA CYS A 136 -13.29 4.38 -2.83
C CYS A 136 -12.52 5.45 -2.04
N VAL A 137 -11.44 5.09 -1.33
CA VAL A 137 -10.59 6.05 -0.61
C VAL A 137 -9.88 6.98 -1.56
N ILE A 138 -9.33 6.46 -2.67
CA ILE A 138 -8.70 7.30 -3.70
C ILE A 138 -9.72 8.28 -4.25
N VAL A 139 -10.94 7.81 -4.60
CA VAL A 139 -12.00 8.68 -5.13
C VAL A 139 -12.42 9.73 -4.11
N GLY A 140 -12.61 9.38 -2.84
CA GLY A 140 -12.97 10.34 -1.79
C GLY A 140 -11.86 11.36 -1.51
N THR A 141 -10.60 10.92 -1.49
CA THR A 141 -9.43 11.80 -1.27
C THR A 141 -9.21 12.72 -2.46
N MET A 142 -9.37 12.22 -3.68
CA MET A 142 -9.27 13.05 -4.88
C MET A 142 -10.45 14.00 -5.00
N TYR A 143 -11.67 13.52 -4.76
CA TYR A 143 -12.85 14.39 -4.76
C TYR A 143 -12.68 15.54 -3.78
N THR A 144 -12.30 15.26 -2.52
CA THR A 144 -12.09 16.29 -1.49
C THR A 144 -10.92 17.23 -1.80
N MET A 145 -9.82 16.73 -2.36
CA MET A 145 -8.69 17.59 -2.78
C MET A 145 -9.04 18.49 -3.96
N PHE A 146 -9.86 18.01 -4.92
CA PHE A 146 -10.19 18.76 -6.13
C PHE A 146 -11.49 19.56 -6.05
N SER A 147 -12.41 19.24 -5.12
CA SER A 147 -13.62 20.02 -4.89
C SER A 147 -13.35 21.27 -4.06
N GLU A 148 -12.30 21.25 -3.22
CA GLU A 148 -11.98 22.34 -2.29
C GLU A 148 -10.59 22.97 -2.53
N THR A 149 -10.09 22.94 -3.77
CA THR A 149 -8.73 23.42 -4.12
C THR A 149 -8.44 24.85 -3.64
N GLU A 150 -9.42 25.76 -3.67
CA GLU A 150 -9.27 27.14 -3.19
C GLU A 150 -9.11 27.22 -1.67
N ARG A 151 -9.83 26.37 -0.93
CA ARG A 151 -9.75 26.32 0.52
C ARG A 151 -8.43 25.72 1.00
N TRP A 152 -7.93 24.69 0.31
CA TRP A 152 -6.62 24.11 0.60
C TRP A 152 -5.47 25.09 0.34
N ALA A 153 -5.59 25.93 -0.68
CA ALA A 153 -4.66 27.02 -0.90
C ALA A 153 -4.67 28.00 0.28
N GLU A 154 -5.85 28.35 0.77
CA GLU A 154 -6.02 29.27 1.91
C GLU A 154 -5.45 28.70 3.21
N VAL A 155 -5.71 27.42 3.50
CA VAL A 155 -5.15 26.71 4.66
C VAL A 155 -3.63 26.61 4.55
N ALA A 156 -3.08 26.22 3.40
CA ALA A 156 -1.63 26.15 3.19
C ALA A 156 -0.95 27.51 3.40
N CYS A 157 -1.59 28.60 2.95
CA CYS A 157 -1.12 29.97 3.21
C CYS A 157 -1.15 30.37 4.70
N ARG A 158 -2.03 29.80 5.53
CA ARG A 158 -2.06 30.05 6.99
C ARG A 158 -0.95 29.31 7.74
N TRP A 159 -0.58 28.11 7.28
CA TRP A 159 0.35 27.23 8.02
C TRP A 159 1.80 27.32 7.56
N LEU A 160 2.06 27.73 6.33
CA LEU A 160 3.42 27.99 5.86
C LEU A 160 3.85 29.40 6.29
N PRO A 161 5.07 29.58 6.83
CA PRO A 161 5.62 30.89 7.16
C PRO A 161 6.06 31.59 5.86
N VAL A 162 5.12 31.81 4.94
CA VAL A 162 5.34 32.66 3.77
C VAL A 162 5.06 34.08 4.23
N ASP A 163 6.05 34.94 4.12
CA ASP A 163 5.90 36.37 4.37
C ASP A 163 4.67 36.89 3.59
N PRO A 164 3.66 37.50 4.25
CA PRO A 164 2.49 38.07 3.59
C PRO A 164 2.86 39.00 2.42
N ALA A 165 4.01 39.66 2.51
CA ALA A 165 4.55 40.51 1.44
C ALA A 165 5.06 39.70 0.23
N GLN A 166 5.61 38.49 0.43
CA GLN A 166 5.94 37.57 -0.66
C GLN A 166 4.68 36.98 -1.30
N CYS A 167 3.66 36.68 -0.51
CA CYS A 167 2.39 36.18 -1.01
C CYS A 167 1.66 37.24 -1.87
N ALA A 168 1.73 38.52 -1.47
CA ALA A 168 1.22 39.65 -2.25
C ALA A 168 2.02 39.91 -3.55
N LYS A 169 3.33 39.61 -3.57
CA LYS A 169 4.19 39.72 -4.76
C LYS A 169 3.97 38.63 -5.79
N MET A 170 3.27 37.53 -5.46
CA MET A 170 2.79 36.55 -6.44
C MET A 170 1.59 37.14 -7.21
N THR A 171 1.80 38.19 -7.99
CA THR A 171 0.72 38.93 -8.70
C THR A 171 0.24 38.22 -9.96
N GLY A 172 1.04 37.30 -10.52
CA GLY A 172 0.64 36.50 -11.68
C GLY A 172 -0.31 35.36 -11.27
N PRO A 173 -1.52 35.24 -11.87
CA PRO A 173 -2.40 34.08 -11.65
C PRO A 173 -1.68 32.75 -11.92
N ALA A 174 -0.71 32.75 -12.85
CA ALA A 174 0.14 31.60 -13.11
C ALA A 174 1.02 31.19 -11.91
N GLN A 175 1.66 32.12 -11.19
CA GLN A 175 2.54 31.79 -10.05
C GLN A 175 1.77 31.29 -8.82
N ARG A 176 0.57 31.83 -8.56
CA ARG A 176 -0.33 31.31 -7.53
C ARG A 176 -0.79 29.91 -7.86
N VAL A 177 -1.20 29.67 -9.11
CA VAL A 177 -1.61 28.34 -9.58
C VAL A 177 -0.46 27.34 -9.50
N THR A 178 0.78 27.70 -9.84
CA THR A 178 1.93 26.76 -9.74
C THR A 178 2.27 26.41 -8.29
N SER A 179 2.22 27.37 -7.37
CA SER A 179 2.51 27.14 -5.95
C SER A 179 1.41 26.29 -5.30
N VAL A 180 0.15 26.60 -5.60
CA VAL A 180 -1.01 25.81 -5.17
C VAL A 180 -1.01 24.42 -5.82
N MET A 181 -0.61 24.27 -7.09
CA MET A 181 -0.47 22.96 -7.74
C MET A 181 0.69 22.15 -7.18
N MET A 182 1.81 22.76 -6.77
CA MET A 182 2.86 22.01 -6.06
C MET A 182 2.40 21.59 -4.67
N MET A 183 1.63 22.44 -3.98
CA MET A 183 1.12 22.15 -2.64
C MET A 183 -0.06 21.18 -2.62
N CYS A 184 -0.92 21.16 -3.65
CA CYS A 184 -2.09 20.28 -3.72
C CYS A 184 -1.87 19.07 -4.65
N GLY A 185 -1.13 19.25 -5.74
CA GLY A 185 -0.85 18.21 -6.72
C GLY A 185 0.16 17.18 -6.22
N ALA A 186 1.18 17.58 -5.46
CA ALA A 186 2.13 16.62 -4.89
C ALA A 186 1.47 15.71 -3.83
N PRO A 187 0.68 16.22 -2.85
CA PRO A 187 -0.09 15.37 -1.96
C PRO A 187 -1.09 14.50 -2.71
N ALA A 188 -1.83 15.03 -3.69
CA ALA A 188 -2.80 14.25 -4.46
C ALA A 188 -2.15 13.09 -5.23
N ILE A 189 -1.00 13.34 -5.87
CA ILE A 189 -0.24 12.30 -6.57
C ILE A 189 0.31 11.29 -5.57
N VAL A 190 0.83 11.74 -4.43
CA VAL A 190 1.37 10.87 -3.38
C VAL A 190 0.27 10.02 -2.75
N THR A 191 -0.90 10.59 -2.41
CA THR A 191 -2.04 9.84 -1.88
C THR A 191 -2.63 8.88 -2.90
N SER A 192 -2.64 9.24 -4.18
CA SER A 192 -3.12 8.35 -5.25
C SER A 192 -2.17 7.18 -5.50
N LEU A 193 -0.86 7.46 -5.55
CA LEU A 193 0.18 6.43 -5.68
C LEU A 193 0.22 5.54 -4.45
N LEU A 194 0.12 6.10 -3.24
CA LEU A 194 0.04 5.33 -2.00
C LEU A 194 -1.24 4.50 -1.94
N GLY A 195 -2.38 5.09 -2.31
CA GLY A 195 -3.67 4.40 -2.40
C GLY A 195 -3.66 3.24 -3.39
N PHE A 196 -2.84 3.32 -4.44
CA PHE A 196 -2.66 2.22 -5.39
C PHE A 196 -1.65 1.17 -4.92
N ILE A 197 -0.44 1.61 -4.55
CA ILE A 197 0.69 0.71 -4.29
C ILE A 197 0.46 -0.08 -2.99
N LEU A 198 -0.14 0.55 -1.99
CA LEU A 198 -0.28 -0.07 -0.68
C LEU A 198 -1.23 -1.29 -0.68
N PRO A 199 -2.45 -1.25 -1.22
CA PRO A 199 -3.31 -2.44 -1.29
C PRO A 199 -2.62 -3.60 -2.00
N VAL A 200 -1.87 -3.33 -3.06
CA VAL A 200 -1.12 -4.35 -3.80
C VAL A 200 -0.07 -5.00 -2.91
N LEU A 201 0.72 -4.20 -2.19
CA LEU A 201 1.73 -4.72 -1.27
C LEU A 201 1.09 -5.48 -0.08
N LEU A 202 -0.09 -5.06 0.37
CA LEU A 202 -0.86 -5.78 1.41
C LEU A 202 -1.34 -7.14 0.91
N VAL A 203 -1.86 -7.21 -0.32
CA VAL A 203 -2.24 -8.47 -0.96
C VAL A 203 -1.03 -9.40 -1.07
N ILE A 204 0.13 -8.87 -1.49
CA ILE A 204 1.37 -9.63 -1.55
C ILE A 204 1.75 -10.18 -0.17
N HIS A 205 1.69 -9.35 0.89
CA HIS A 205 1.99 -9.78 2.25
C HIS A 205 1.06 -10.90 2.74
N ARG A 206 -0.24 -10.80 2.45
CA ARG A 206 -1.20 -11.85 2.80
C ARG A 206 -0.94 -13.13 2.03
N CYS A 207 -0.59 -13.04 0.75
CA CYS A 207 -0.16 -14.19 -0.05
C CYS A 207 1.09 -14.84 0.55
N LEU A 208 2.07 -14.07 1.00
CA LEU A 208 3.28 -14.58 1.67
C LEU A 208 2.91 -15.32 2.97
N ALA A 209 2.06 -14.73 3.83
CA ALA A 209 1.60 -15.36 5.06
C ALA A 209 0.85 -16.67 4.78
N HIS A 210 0.06 -16.69 3.71
CA HIS A 210 -0.65 -17.88 3.28
C HIS A 210 0.30 -18.98 2.80
N LEU A 211 1.26 -18.65 1.93
CA LEU A 211 2.30 -19.58 1.47
C LEU A 211 3.11 -20.13 2.65
N GLN A 212 3.43 -19.29 3.64
CA GLN A 212 4.12 -19.73 4.86
C GLN A 212 3.28 -20.74 5.63
N THR A 213 1.98 -20.51 5.77
CA THR A 213 1.05 -21.45 6.43
C THR A 213 1.01 -22.80 5.70
N GLN A 214 1.05 -22.80 4.37
CA GLN A 214 1.12 -24.04 3.58
C GLN A 214 2.44 -24.78 3.78
N ILE A 215 3.57 -24.06 3.83
CA ILE A 215 4.87 -24.66 4.16
C ILE A 215 4.84 -25.27 5.55
N ASN A 216 4.33 -24.57 6.56
CA ASN A 216 4.21 -25.09 7.93
C ASN A 216 3.44 -26.40 7.95
N TYR A 217 2.31 -26.45 7.25
CA TYR A 217 1.49 -27.65 7.17
C TYR A 217 2.22 -28.80 6.45
N LEU A 218 2.94 -28.54 5.36
CA LEU A 218 3.78 -29.55 4.71
C LEU A 218 4.89 -30.06 5.64
N THR A 219 5.48 -29.17 6.46
CA THR A 219 6.47 -29.55 7.47
C THR A 219 5.85 -30.41 8.58
N GLU A 220 4.59 -30.17 8.93
CA GLU A 220 3.88 -30.96 9.94
C GLU A 220 3.52 -32.36 9.44
N VAL A 221 3.01 -32.49 8.21
CA VAL A 221 2.44 -33.76 7.74
C VAL A 221 3.45 -34.66 7.01
N GLY A 222 4.51 -34.09 6.43
CA GLY A 222 5.46 -34.82 5.59
C GLY A 222 6.90 -34.77 6.10
N PRO A 223 7.79 -35.60 5.50
CA PRO A 223 9.21 -35.56 5.80
C PRO A 223 9.84 -34.23 5.36
N CYS A 224 10.80 -33.75 6.15
CA CYS A 224 11.48 -32.48 5.90
C CYS A 224 12.52 -32.61 4.78
N SER A 225 12.08 -32.39 3.54
CA SER A 225 12.94 -32.46 2.35
C SER A 225 13.76 -31.18 2.11
N VAL A 226 14.84 -31.31 1.32
CA VAL A 226 15.66 -30.18 0.83
C VAL A 226 14.82 -29.18 0.04
N GLU A 227 13.87 -29.67 -0.76
CA GLU A 227 12.99 -28.80 -1.55
C GLU A 227 12.11 -27.95 -0.62
N LEU A 228 11.56 -28.51 0.46
CA LEU A 228 10.76 -27.74 1.42
C LEU A 228 11.59 -26.64 2.10
N ALA A 229 12.83 -26.97 2.51
CA ALA A 229 13.75 -25.98 3.07
C ALA A 229 14.09 -24.87 2.06
N ARG A 230 14.25 -25.21 0.78
CA ARG A 230 14.47 -24.26 -0.30
C ARG A 230 13.27 -23.34 -0.52
N LEU A 231 12.05 -23.90 -0.53
CA LEU A 231 10.80 -23.13 -0.65
C LEU A 231 10.65 -22.14 0.50
N HIS A 232 10.94 -22.55 1.74
CA HIS A 232 10.93 -21.65 2.89
C HIS A 232 11.97 -20.53 2.75
N SER A 233 13.20 -20.86 2.32
CA SER A 233 14.25 -19.87 2.08
C SER A 233 13.85 -18.85 1.00
N ASP A 234 13.26 -19.29 -0.10
CA ASP A 234 12.79 -18.41 -1.18
C ASP A 234 11.63 -17.53 -0.73
N LEU A 235 10.71 -18.07 0.08
CA LEU A 235 9.62 -17.30 0.65
C LEU A 235 10.11 -16.20 1.61
N LEU A 236 11.08 -16.51 2.47
CA LEU A 236 11.72 -15.53 3.35
C LEU A 236 12.42 -14.42 2.55
N LYS A 237 13.15 -14.78 1.48
CA LYS A 237 13.78 -13.80 0.59
C LYS A 237 12.74 -12.90 -0.08
N ALA A 238 11.63 -13.47 -0.54
CA ALA A 238 10.54 -12.69 -1.11
C ALA A 238 9.95 -11.72 -0.07
N ALA A 239 9.68 -12.19 1.15
CA ALA A 239 9.18 -11.35 2.23
C ALA A 239 10.14 -10.21 2.59
N ILE A 240 11.44 -10.48 2.67
CA ILE A 240 12.47 -9.46 2.91
C ILE A 240 12.48 -8.42 1.78
N SER A 241 12.40 -8.84 0.52
CA SER A 241 12.35 -7.92 -0.63
C SER A 241 11.12 -7.02 -0.60
N VAL A 242 9.94 -7.58 -0.28
CA VAL A 242 8.70 -6.79 -0.14
C VAL A 242 8.80 -5.83 1.06
N ASN A 243 9.32 -6.30 2.19
CA ASN A 243 9.55 -5.45 3.38
C ASN A 243 10.46 -4.26 3.04
N ARG A 244 11.55 -4.47 2.32
CA ARG A 244 12.47 -3.40 1.91
C ARG A 244 11.82 -2.37 0.98
N LEU A 245 10.86 -2.80 0.16
CA LEU A 245 10.08 -1.90 -0.68
C LEU A 245 9.09 -1.08 0.13
N LEU A 246 8.45 -1.72 1.09
CA LEU A 246 7.37 -1.14 1.87
C LEU A 246 7.88 -0.27 3.03
N GLU A 247 9.04 -0.59 3.62
CA GLU A 247 9.67 0.14 4.73
C GLU A 247 9.70 1.67 4.54
N PRO A 248 10.22 2.24 3.44
CA PRO A 248 10.21 3.69 3.24
C PRO A 248 8.80 4.23 2.96
N LEU A 249 7.95 3.47 2.28
CA LEU A 249 6.59 3.88 1.93
C LEU A 249 5.70 3.98 3.17
N VAL A 250 5.88 3.05 4.12
CA VAL A 250 5.12 3.03 5.37
C VAL A 250 5.40 4.26 6.21
N ALA A 251 6.64 4.75 6.26
CA ALA A 251 6.94 5.96 7.00
C ALA A 251 6.17 7.17 6.45
N PHE A 252 6.17 7.36 5.12
CA PHE A 252 5.38 8.43 4.48
C PHE A 252 3.88 8.19 4.63
N TYR A 253 3.45 6.94 4.54
CA TYR A 253 2.06 6.57 4.69
C TYR A 253 1.56 6.88 6.11
N LEU A 254 2.32 6.51 7.14
CA LEU A 254 1.96 6.77 8.53
C LEU A 254 2.01 8.26 8.84
N LEU A 255 2.94 9.00 8.25
CA LEU A 255 2.93 10.45 8.36
C LEU A 255 1.62 11.02 7.81
N GLY A 256 1.21 10.65 6.59
CA GLY A 256 -0.05 11.11 6.01
C GLY A 256 -1.28 10.62 6.78
N ALA A 257 -1.31 9.34 7.14
CA ALA A 257 -2.43 8.68 7.79
C ALA A 257 -2.57 9.03 9.28
N PHE A 258 -1.55 9.57 9.96
CA PHE A 258 -1.69 10.04 11.34
C PHE A 258 -1.66 11.56 11.43
N VAL A 259 -0.71 12.23 10.78
CA VAL A 259 -0.53 13.68 10.93
C VAL A 259 -1.68 14.44 10.30
N LEU A 260 -2.17 14.06 9.11
CA LEU A 260 -3.29 14.77 8.48
C LEU A 260 -4.59 14.68 9.31
N PRO A 261 -5.04 13.48 9.77
CA PRO A 261 -6.19 13.41 10.66
C PRO A 261 -5.95 14.16 11.97
N LEU A 262 -4.74 14.09 12.56
CA LEU A 262 -4.44 14.85 13.78
C LEU A 262 -4.58 16.35 13.58
N LEU A 263 -3.98 16.91 12.52
CA LEU A 263 -4.12 18.34 12.18
C LEU A 263 -5.58 18.71 11.91
N SER A 264 -6.30 17.87 11.18
CA SER A 264 -7.72 18.08 10.89
C SER A 264 -8.56 18.05 12.17
N THR A 265 -8.26 17.16 13.13
CA THR A 265 -8.95 17.11 14.42
C THR A 265 -8.67 18.33 15.29
N VAL A 266 -7.43 18.85 15.26
CA VAL A 266 -7.09 20.12 15.94
C VAL A 266 -7.91 21.26 15.36
N ASP A 267 -8.01 21.35 14.04
CA ASP A 267 -8.75 22.41 13.36
C ASP A 267 -10.25 22.37 13.67
N VAL A 268 -10.85 21.17 13.63
CA VAL A 268 -12.27 20.95 14.00
C VAL A 268 -12.54 21.31 15.47
N VAL A 269 -11.63 20.93 16.37
CA VAL A 269 -11.82 21.21 17.81
C VAL A 269 -11.65 22.71 18.10
N LEU A 270 -10.68 23.39 17.49
CA LEU A 270 -10.37 24.79 17.77
C LEU A 270 -11.29 25.79 17.06
N ASN A 271 -11.63 25.57 15.78
CA ASN A 271 -12.38 26.53 14.97
C ASN A 271 -13.90 26.35 15.04
N GLY A 272 -14.36 25.20 15.53
CA GLY A 272 -15.69 25.03 16.13
C GLY A 272 -16.88 25.66 15.41
N LYS A 273 -17.21 25.20 14.20
CA LYS A 273 -18.60 25.01 13.70
C LYS A 273 -18.64 24.53 12.25
N ASP A 274 -17.64 24.86 11.44
CA ASP A 274 -17.50 24.30 10.09
C ASP A 274 -16.71 23.00 10.17
N ALA A 275 -17.30 22.00 10.85
CA ALA A 275 -16.70 20.69 11.02
C ALA A 275 -16.45 20.11 9.63
N ASP A 276 -15.20 20.18 9.21
CA ASP A 276 -14.77 19.85 7.88
C ASP A 276 -15.20 18.41 7.58
N GLN A 277 -16.06 18.22 6.58
CA GLN A 277 -16.45 16.89 6.10
C GLN A 277 -15.18 16.05 5.82
N TYR A 278 -14.10 16.73 5.45
CA TYR A 278 -12.75 16.20 5.34
C TYR A 278 -12.26 15.46 6.60
N ALA A 279 -12.41 16.04 7.81
CA ALA A 279 -11.99 15.42 9.07
C ALA A 279 -12.77 14.13 9.35
N LEU A 280 -14.08 14.18 9.11
CA LEU A 280 -14.99 13.05 9.24
C LEU A 280 -14.67 11.93 8.24
N VAL A 281 -14.21 12.28 7.03
CA VAL A 281 -13.84 11.31 5.99
C VAL A 281 -12.46 10.71 6.24
N ILE A 282 -11.50 11.46 6.76
CA ILE A 282 -10.12 11.00 6.95
C ILE A 282 -9.90 10.22 8.23
N ALA A 283 -10.66 10.49 9.29
CA ALA A 283 -10.59 9.71 10.52
C ALA A 283 -10.78 8.18 10.27
N PRO A 284 -11.78 7.72 9.50
CA PRO A 284 -11.91 6.33 9.09
C PRO A 284 -10.75 5.80 8.23
N VAL A 285 -10.12 6.64 7.40
CA VAL A 285 -9.01 6.23 6.53
C VAL A 285 -7.85 5.68 7.36
N VAL A 286 -7.57 6.27 8.53
CA VAL A 286 -6.57 5.74 9.47
C VAL A 286 -6.89 4.29 9.83
N LEU A 287 -8.10 4.04 10.30
CA LEU A 287 -8.53 2.71 10.71
C LEU A 287 -8.49 1.74 9.53
N ILE A 288 -8.98 2.17 8.37
CA ILE A 288 -9.22 1.24 7.27
C ILE A 288 -7.96 0.93 6.49
N VAL A 289 -6.90 1.72 6.62
CA VAL A 289 -5.65 1.43 5.95
C VAL A 289 -4.55 0.98 6.92
N PHE A 290 -4.43 1.62 8.09
CA PHE A 290 -3.44 1.22 9.08
C PHE A 290 -3.74 -0.14 9.70
N VAL A 291 -5.01 -0.45 10.03
CA VAL A 291 -5.37 -1.74 10.63
C VAL A 291 -5.02 -2.91 9.71
N PRO A 292 -5.35 -2.91 8.41
CA PRO A 292 -4.94 -3.99 7.50
C PRO A 292 -3.44 -4.14 7.34
N ILE A 293 -2.68 -3.03 7.38
CA ILE A 293 -1.21 -3.09 7.39
C ILE A 293 -0.72 -3.90 8.59
N CYS A 294 -1.19 -3.55 9.78
CA CYS A 294 -0.82 -4.25 11.00
C CYS A 294 -1.36 -5.68 11.04
N GLU A 295 -2.55 -5.93 10.50
CA GLU A 295 -3.13 -7.28 10.39
C GLU A 295 -2.33 -8.16 9.44
N ALA A 296 -1.88 -7.62 8.30
CA ALA A 296 -1.03 -8.36 7.36
C ALA A 296 0.33 -8.70 7.99
N GLY A 297 0.92 -7.76 8.72
CA GLY A 297 2.16 -7.99 9.49
C GLY A 297 1.98 -9.06 10.56
N ASP A 298 0.89 -9.00 11.33
CA ASP A 298 0.53 -9.97 12.38
C ASP A 298 0.28 -11.37 11.80
N LYS A 299 -0.48 -11.48 10.70
CA LYS A 299 -0.72 -12.76 10.01
C LYS A 299 0.60 -13.38 9.53
N MET A 300 1.51 -12.58 8.96
CA MET A 300 2.81 -13.07 8.51
C MET A 300 3.69 -13.53 9.69
N LEU A 301 3.71 -12.75 10.78
CA LEU A 301 4.45 -13.09 11.99
C LEU A 301 3.93 -14.37 12.63
N ALA A 302 2.62 -14.47 12.83
CA ALA A 302 1.98 -15.67 13.39
C ALA A 302 2.24 -16.91 12.52
N ALA A 303 2.17 -16.77 11.19
CA ALA A 303 2.51 -17.86 10.28
C ALA A 303 4.00 -18.26 10.39
N HIS A 304 4.92 -17.30 10.51
CA HIS A 304 6.34 -17.61 10.68
C HIS A 304 6.65 -18.30 12.01
N GLU A 305 6.07 -17.82 13.12
CA GLU A 305 6.26 -18.41 14.46
C GLU A 305 5.65 -19.81 14.58
N ALA A 306 4.52 -20.06 13.92
CA ALA A 306 3.86 -21.37 13.90
C ALA A 306 4.72 -22.47 13.26
N LEU A 307 5.71 -22.12 12.43
CA LEU A 307 6.61 -23.09 11.79
C LEU A 307 7.32 -23.98 12.82
N ALA A 308 7.77 -23.43 13.96
CA ALA A 308 8.43 -24.23 14.99
C ALA A 308 7.52 -25.32 15.56
N GLY A 309 6.26 -24.96 15.86
CA GLY A 309 5.27 -25.88 16.41
C GLY A 309 4.87 -26.95 15.39
N CYS A 310 4.65 -26.57 14.14
CA CYS A 310 4.38 -27.49 13.04
C CYS A 310 5.57 -28.43 12.79
N ALA A 311 6.80 -27.92 12.80
CA ALA A 311 7.99 -28.74 12.68
C ALA A 311 8.17 -29.70 13.85
N TYR A 312 7.85 -29.30 15.07
CA TYR A 312 7.85 -30.18 16.23
C TYR A 312 6.84 -31.33 16.12
N ARG A 313 5.69 -31.13 15.47
CA ARG A 313 4.64 -32.14 15.34
C ARG A 313 4.83 -33.16 14.20
N GLY A 314 5.83 -32.98 13.34
CA GLY A 314 6.00 -33.89 12.21
C GLY A 314 6.65 -35.25 12.53
N PRO A 315 6.86 -36.10 11.52
CA PRO A 315 7.18 -37.52 11.68
C PRO A 315 8.67 -37.78 12.01
N TRP A 316 9.15 -37.32 13.17
CA TRP A 316 10.56 -37.45 13.58
C TRP A 316 11.11 -38.89 13.59
N LEU A 317 10.25 -39.87 13.87
CA LEU A 317 10.66 -41.27 13.99
C LEU A 317 10.91 -41.93 12.62
N ASP A 318 10.21 -41.46 11.59
CA ASP A 318 10.29 -42.02 10.24
C ASP A 318 11.34 -41.29 9.37
N GLU A 319 11.88 -40.17 9.87
CA GLU A 319 12.84 -39.33 9.16
C GLU A 319 14.28 -39.83 9.29
N GLN A 320 15.06 -39.65 8.22
CA GLN A 320 16.50 -39.89 8.25
C GLN A 320 17.22 -38.80 9.05
N ARG A 321 18.42 -39.10 9.59
CA ARG A 321 19.24 -38.13 10.36
C ARG A 321 19.44 -36.79 9.65
N PHE A 322 19.53 -36.80 8.32
CA PHE A 322 19.68 -35.58 7.53
C PHE A 322 18.39 -34.72 7.52
N GLU A 323 17.22 -35.35 7.39
CA GLU A 323 15.91 -34.68 7.42
C GLU A 323 15.61 -34.09 8.80
N VAL A 324 15.94 -34.84 9.86
CA VAL A 324 15.89 -34.37 11.25
C VAL A 324 16.72 -33.08 11.42
N ARG A 325 17.94 -33.03 10.87
CA ARG A 325 18.77 -31.82 10.90
C ARG A 325 18.14 -30.66 10.12
N LEU A 326 17.54 -30.92 8.96
CA LEU A 326 16.83 -29.89 8.20
C LEU A 326 15.65 -29.32 8.99
N ARG A 327 14.86 -30.19 9.63
CA ARG A 327 13.72 -29.81 10.47
C ARG A 327 14.15 -28.94 11.65
N LEU A 328 15.23 -29.33 12.34
CA LEU A 328 15.82 -28.52 13.41
C LEU A 328 16.28 -27.14 12.90
N ASN A 329 16.89 -27.07 11.71
CA ASN A 329 17.27 -25.80 11.11
C ASN A 329 16.06 -24.93 10.76
N LEU A 330 14.95 -25.51 10.31
CA LEU A 330 13.69 -24.77 10.10
C LEU A 330 13.13 -24.22 11.42
N MET A 331 13.18 -25.00 12.51
CA MET A 331 12.78 -24.53 13.85
C MET A 331 13.68 -23.39 14.37
N LEU A 332 14.97 -23.42 14.06
CA LEU A 332 15.87 -22.31 14.38
C LEU A 332 15.56 -21.09 13.51
N ALA A 333 15.29 -21.29 12.22
CA ALA A 333 14.94 -20.22 11.28
C ALA A 333 13.63 -19.51 11.65
N SER A 334 12.63 -20.22 12.19
CA SER A 334 11.38 -19.60 12.65
C SER A 334 11.56 -18.65 13.83
N ARG A 335 12.64 -18.81 14.62
CA ARG A 335 12.99 -17.87 15.71
C ARG A 335 13.79 -16.66 15.22
N MET A 336 14.30 -16.71 14.00
CA MET A 336 15.07 -15.61 13.42
C MET A 336 14.12 -14.51 12.91
N ARG A 337 14.58 -13.25 12.96
CA ARG A 337 13.80 -12.03 12.65
C ARG A 337 13.41 -11.84 11.16
N GLY A 338 13.46 -12.89 10.34
CA GLY A 338 13.48 -12.81 8.88
C GLY A 338 12.18 -12.34 8.21
N ALA A 339 11.01 -12.66 8.79
CA ALA A 339 9.71 -12.37 8.18
C ALA A 339 8.97 -11.17 8.79
N LEU A 340 9.62 -10.43 9.68
CA LEU A 340 8.97 -9.34 10.42
C LEU A 340 8.71 -8.14 9.52
N PHE A 341 7.44 -7.76 9.41
CA PHE A 341 7.04 -6.53 8.77
C PHE A 341 7.44 -5.33 9.64
N ARG A 342 8.41 -4.53 9.18
CA ARG A 342 9.01 -3.43 9.95
C ARG A 342 9.03 -2.13 9.18
N GLY A 343 8.65 -1.05 9.87
CA GLY A 343 8.84 0.32 9.40
C GLY A 343 10.13 0.90 9.97
N ARG A 344 10.89 1.64 9.16
CA ARG A 344 12.13 2.30 9.61
C ARG A 344 11.80 3.29 10.73
N GLY A 345 12.38 3.09 11.92
CA GLY A 345 12.15 3.94 13.08
C GLY A 345 10.79 3.76 13.78
N ILE A 346 9.90 2.93 13.24
CA ILE A 346 8.54 2.70 13.78
C ILE A 346 8.47 1.35 14.51
N GLY A 347 9.36 0.42 14.16
CA GLY A 347 9.41 -0.90 14.77
C GLY A 347 8.61 -1.94 14.00
N VAL A 348 8.11 -2.95 14.70
CA VAL A 348 7.30 -4.03 14.12
C VAL A 348 5.86 -3.54 13.99
N LEU A 349 5.27 -3.78 12.83
CA LEU A 349 3.89 -3.39 12.53
C LEU A 349 2.99 -4.60 12.75
N ASP A 350 2.63 -4.83 14.00
CA ASP A 350 1.74 -5.90 14.46
C ASP A 350 0.44 -5.34 15.04
N ARG A 351 -0.44 -6.22 15.53
CA ARG A 351 -1.67 -5.80 16.23
C ARG A 351 -1.38 -4.99 17.50
N GLY A 352 -0.25 -5.20 18.16
CA GLY A 352 0.17 -4.45 19.33
C GLY A 352 0.44 -2.98 18.99
N ALA A 353 1.25 -2.74 17.96
CA ALA A 353 1.51 -1.42 17.41
C ALA A 353 0.21 -0.73 16.96
N CYS A 354 -0.69 -1.48 16.33
CA CYS A 354 -2.00 -0.98 15.93
C CYS A 354 -2.81 -0.45 17.13
N ARG A 355 -2.96 -1.28 18.16
CA ARG A 355 -3.67 -0.92 19.40
C ARG A 355 -3.03 0.28 20.09
N ALA A 356 -1.70 0.32 20.15
CA ALA A 356 -0.96 1.41 20.75
C ALA A 356 -1.22 2.74 20.03
N ALA A 357 -1.17 2.75 18.70
CA ALA A 357 -1.40 3.96 17.92
C ALA A 357 -2.85 4.45 18.01
N ILE A 358 -3.83 3.55 17.92
CA ILE A 358 -5.26 3.91 18.08
C ILE A 358 -5.51 4.47 19.48
N ARG A 359 -4.98 3.83 20.53
CA ARG A 359 -5.10 4.34 21.91
C ARG A 359 -4.46 5.72 22.06
N GLY A 360 -3.28 5.93 21.48
CA GLY A 360 -2.59 7.22 21.47
C GLY A 360 -3.43 8.30 20.81
N TRP A 361 -4.04 7.99 19.67
CA TRP A 361 -4.91 8.92 18.94
C TRP A 361 -6.17 9.30 19.75
N PHE A 362 -6.87 8.34 20.35
CA PHE A 362 -8.01 8.62 21.22
C PHE A 362 -7.63 9.44 22.46
N SER A 363 -6.47 9.14 23.06
CA SER A 363 -5.98 9.88 24.22
C SER A 363 -5.69 11.34 23.87
N PHE A 364 -5.13 11.59 22.69
CA PHE A 364 -4.91 12.93 22.15
C PHE A 364 -6.23 13.67 21.89
N LEU A 365 -7.21 13.01 21.26
CA LEU A 365 -8.54 13.59 21.03
C LEU A 365 -9.20 14.01 22.34
N GLN A 366 -9.13 13.17 23.37
CA GLN A 366 -9.69 13.48 24.69
C GLN A 366 -9.00 14.69 25.34
N ALA A 367 -7.68 14.80 25.21
CA ALA A 367 -6.95 15.98 25.68
C ALA A 367 -7.39 17.26 24.97
N LEU A 368 -7.57 17.23 23.65
CA LEU A 368 -8.07 18.37 22.87
C LEU A 368 -9.48 18.79 23.29
N ILE A 369 -10.38 17.82 23.52
CA ILE A 369 -11.76 18.08 23.97
C ILE A 369 -11.74 18.76 25.35
N ASN A 370 -10.93 18.25 26.28
CA ASN A 370 -10.81 18.82 27.63
C ASN A 370 -10.26 20.26 27.59
N LEU A 371 -9.26 20.54 26.74
CA LEU A 371 -8.72 21.89 26.54
C LEU A 371 -9.76 22.87 26.01
N ARG A 372 -10.65 22.41 25.12
CA ARG A 372 -11.75 23.23 24.61
C ARG A 372 -12.78 23.53 25.70
N GLN A 373 -13.17 22.53 26.50
CA GLN A 373 -14.13 22.72 27.59
C GLN A 373 -13.60 23.71 28.64
N GLY A 374 -12.31 23.64 28.97
CA GLY A 374 -11.68 24.56 29.90
C GLY A 374 -11.60 26.02 29.44
N ARG A 375 -11.75 26.33 28.14
CA ARG A 375 -11.82 27.72 27.63
C ARG A 375 -13.20 28.37 27.77
N HIS A 376 -14.24 27.58 28.03
CA HIS A 376 -15.61 28.07 28.17
C HIS A 376 -16.04 28.23 29.64
N MET A 377 -15.17 27.86 30.58
CA MET A 377 -15.26 28.21 32.00
C MET A 377 -14.46 29.48 32.25
#